data_AF-A0A101UCM4-F1
#
_entry.id   AF-A0A101UCM4-F1
#
_cell.length_a   1.000
_cell.length_b   1.000
_cell.length_c   1.000
_cell.angle_alpha   90.00
_cell.angle_beta   90.00
_cell.angle_gamma   90.00
#
_symmetry.space_group_name_H-M   'P 1'
#
loop_
_entity.id
_entity.type
_entity.pdbx_description
1 polymer ?
#
loop_
_entity_poly.entity_id
_entity_poly.type
_entity_poly.pdbx_seq_one_letter_code
_entity_poly.pdbx_strand_id
1 'polypeptide(L)'
;MSDSPRTTLTGARRTGSPAHDRSGWSSRGDAGLLAVAAAFTLAQLLLVRPGMGLGWDESVYVSQVSPHAPAAFFSAPRARGVPLLVAPVAAWSSSVVLLRTYLAVLSGLGLLLALRAWRGLFPARVLTTAGALFATLWVTLFYGPQAMPNYWVAVGALAATGCVLRPRSRTALWGLALSAALMAWMRPADAVWATLPLLVLLVGVRRWRRPAPLLALVGGLVLGAAEWVIEAYLSYGGPARRLSDASRIQGGLGWNPAVADQARALAGRTLCRPCTGDLPALVLTLWWWTLPLLAAGAAVVAVRARRPARTLVPLACAASAAFPYLFLIGYAAPRFLLPAYALLAVPVADLLVHAVRAPGRVRRRLTAALVTLALAAHLSAQFVVLAHTVRRTTAAHREWARTAAALHRLGVTPPCLLTGHDYVPLAYYTGCASAATGGHDANTTAAAIGRAARSRSVAALVPPGGTPPAYARSWTPARAGALLAYLAPGP
;
A
#
# COMPACT_ATOMS: atom_id res chain seq x y z
N MET A 1 -76.84 -29.65 19.91
CA MET A 1 -76.54 -30.68 20.93
C MET A 1 -76.48 -31.99 20.19
N SER A 2 -75.43 -32.78 20.10
CA SER A 2 -74.08 -32.86 20.70
C SER A 2 -73.37 -33.87 19.78
N ASP A 3 -72.17 -33.62 19.24
CA ASP A 3 -70.83 -33.82 19.81
C ASP A 3 -70.06 -34.82 18.92
N SER A 4 -68.85 -34.40 18.56
CA SER A 4 -67.78 -35.12 17.85
C SER A 4 -67.10 -36.16 18.76
N PRO A 5 -65.87 -36.68 18.48
CA PRO A 5 -65.20 -37.18 17.27
C PRO A 5 -64.56 -38.58 17.49
N ARG A 6 -64.02 -39.24 16.44
CA ARG A 6 -62.77 -40.04 16.55
C ARG A 6 -62.09 -40.27 15.20
N THR A 7 -60.79 -39.98 15.23
CA THR A 7 -59.72 -39.96 14.23
C THR A 7 -59.29 -41.33 13.69
N THR A 8 -58.76 -41.38 12.46
CA THR A 8 -57.50 -42.10 12.13
C THR A 8 -56.86 -41.65 10.79
N LEU A 9 -55.64 -41.11 10.92
CA LEU A 9 -54.46 -41.03 10.03
C LEU A 9 -54.46 -41.98 8.78
N THR A 10 -53.98 -41.60 7.59
CA THR A 10 -52.59 -41.24 7.21
C THR A 10 -52.53 -40.86 5.72
N GLY A 11 -51.64 -39.95 5.32
CA GLY A 11 -51.37 -39.68 3.90
C GLY A 11 -50.45 -38.48 3.67
N ALA A 12 -49.16 -38.65 3.98
CA ALA A 12 -48.13 -37.64 3.77
C ALA A 12 -47.97 -37.27 2.28
N ARG A 13 -48.19 -36.00 1.92
CA ARG A 13 -47.72 -35.42 0.65
C ARG A 13 -46.51 -34.53 0.91
N ARG A 14 -45.37 -34.98 0.37
CA ARG A 14 -44.07 -34.32 0.34
C ARG A 14 -44.19 -32.86 -0.08
N THR A 15 -43.76 -31.97 0.79
CA THR A 15 -43.36 -30.60 0.46
C THR A 15 -42.15 -30.66 -0.46
N GLY A 16 -42.26 -30.06 -1.65
CA GLY A 16 -41.13 -29.89 -2.56
C GLY A 16 -40.01 -29.11 -1.87
N SER A 17 -38.83 -29.71 -1.81
CA SER A 17 -37.61 -29.02 -1.40
C SER A 17 -37.32 -27.85 -2.34
N PRO A 18 -36.99 -26.65 -1.84
CA PRO A 18 -36.41 -25.62 -2.69
C PRO A 18 -35.06 -26.15 -3.15
N ALA A 19 -34.92 -26.35 -4.46
CA ALA A 19 -33.66 -26.64 -5.09
C ALA A 19 -32.61 -25.65 -4.58
N HIS A 20 -31.54 -26.19 -4.00
CA HIS A 20 -30.29 -25.46 -3.82
C HIS A 20 -29.86 -24.94 -5.19
N ASP A 21 -30.17 -23.67 -5.45
CA ASP A 21 -29.47 -22.88 -6.45
C ASP A 21 -28.00 -22.89 -6.04
N ARG A 22 -27.26 -23.84 -6.61
CA ARG A 22 -25.81 -23.83 -6.64
C ARG A 22 -25.44 -22.57 -7.40
N SER A 23 -25.25 -21.49 -6.67
CA SER A 23 -24.90 -20.17 -7.17
C SER A 23 -23.56 -20.28 -7.91
N GLY A 24 -23.64 -20.52 -9.22
CA GLY A 24 -22.52 -20.44 -10.12
C GLY A 24 -21.93 -19.03 -10.05
N TRP A 25 -20.60 -18.97 -10.03
CA TRP A 25 -19.76 -17.77 -10.02
C TRP A 25 -19.96 -16.80 -11.22
N SER A 26 -21.00 -16.96 -12.04
CA SER A 26 -21.12 -16.32 -13.35
C SER A 26 -22.34 -15.40 -13.46
N SER A 27 -22.48 -14.46 -12.53
CA SER A 27 -23.25 -13.25 -12.87
C SER A 27 -22.41 -12.36 -13.79
N ARG A 28 -22.98 -11.76 -14.84
CA ARG A 28 -22.27 -10.81 -15.73
C ARG A 28 -21.55 -9.67 -14.97
N GLY A 29 -21.97 -9.40 -13.73
CA GLY A 29 -21.32 -8.44 -12.84
C GLY A 29 -19.98 -8.88 -12.23
N ASP A 30 -19.76 -10.19 -12.05
CA ASP A 30 -18.46 -10.71 -11.59
C ASP A 30 -17.40 -10.67 -12.66
N ALA A 31 -17.80 -10.85 -13.93
CA ALA A 31 -16.89 -10.80 -15.07
C ALA A 31 -16.15 -9.45 -15.17
N GLY A 32 -16.83 -8.32 -14.92
CA GLY A 32 -16.21 -6.99 -14.95
C GLY A 32 -15.16 -6.79 -13.85
N LEU A 33 -15.44 -7.24 -12.63
CA LEU A 33 -14.48 -7.14 -11.52
C LEU A 33 -13.26 -8.05 -11.74
N LEU A 34 -13.50 -9.27 -12.24
CA LEU A 34 -12.45 -10.22 -12.61
C LEU A 34 -11.58 -9.65 -13.74
N ALA A 35 -12.19 -9.06 -14.77
CA ALA A 35 -11.46 -8.45 -15.88
C ALA A 35 -10.55 -7.31 -15.41
N VAL A 36 -11.03 -6.44 -14.52
CA VAL A 36 -10.21 -5.35 -13.96
C VAL A 36 -9.06 -5.91 -13.11
N ALA A 37 -9.32 -6.90 -12.26
CA ALA A 37 -8.27 -7.52 -11.44
C ALA A 37 -7.20 -8.23 -12.31
N ALA A 38 -7.63 -8.98 -13.33
CA ALA A 38 -6.74 -9.64 -14.27
C ALA A 38 -5.93 -8.63 -15.11
N ALA A 39 -6.58 -7.59 -15.62
CA ALA A 39 -5.92 -6.51 -16.35
C ALA A 39 -4.92 -5.75 -15.48
N PHE A 40 -5.24 -5.52 -14.20
CA PHE A 40 -4.34 -4.90 -13.24
C PHE A 40 -3.10 -5.75 -12.99
N THR A 41 -3.27 -7.05 -12.70
CA THR A 41 -2.15 -7.98 -12.54
C THR A 41 -1.30 -8.06 -13.82
N LEU A 42 -1.93 -8.18 -14.99
CA LEU A 42 -1.21 -8.23 -16.26
C LEU A 42 -0.44 -6.93 -16.52
N ALA A 43 -1.06 -5.77 -16.30
CA ALA A 43 -0.41 -4.47 -16.46
C ALA A 43 0.79 -4.32 -15.52
N GLN A 44 0.71 -4.79 -14.27
CA GLN A 44 1.86 -4.80 -13.37
C GLN A 44 3.01 -5.66 -13.92
N LEU A 45 2.71 -6.89 -14.36
CA LEU A 45 3.72 -7.81 -14.89
C LEU A 45 4.38 -7.26 -16.17
N LEU A 46 3.60 -6.66 -17.07
CA LEU A 46 4.12 -6.13 -18.34
C LEU A 46 4.84 -4.79 -18.18
N LEU A 47 4.27 -3.86 -17.39
CA LEU A 47 4.74 -2.47 -17.34
C LEU A 47 5.78 -2.23 -16.26
N VAL A 48 5.67 -2.85 -15.08
CA VAL A 48 6.65 -2.70 -13.99
C VAL A 48 7.81 -3.68 -14.16
N ARG A 49 7.56 -4.83 -14.80
CA ARG A 49 8.50 -5.93 -15.07
C ARG A 49 9.00 -6.61 -13.77
N PRO A 50 8.83 -7.94 -13.64
CA PRO A 50 9.28 -8.68 -12.46
C PRO A 50 10.79 -8.57 -12.15
N GLY A 51 11.61 -8.21 -13.13
CA GLY A 51 13.07 -8.09 -12.99
C GLY A 51 13.59 -6.74 -12.49
N MET A 52 12.75 -5.82 -11.99
CA MET A 52 13.18 -4.49 -11.57
C MET A 52 14.25 -4.49 -10.44
N GLY A 53 14.38 -5.57 -9.66
CA GLY A 53 15.20 -5.59 -8.44
C GLY A 53 14.47 -5.01 -7.22
N LEU A 54 15.03 -5.12 -6.02
CA LEU A 54 14.46 -4.59 -4.78
C LEU A 54 14.99 -3.18 -4.48
N GLY A 55 14.09 -2.29 -4.05
CA GLY A 55 14.41 -0.96 -3.53
C GLY A 55 14.90 -0.97 -2.08
N TRP A 56 15.16 0.22 -1.51
CA TRP A 56 15.60 0.38 -0.12
C TRP A 56 14.65 -0.27 0.89
N ASP A 57 13.40 0.18 0.95
CA ASP A 57 12.41 -0.36 1.91
C ASP A 57 12.15 -1.85 1.69
N GLU A 58 12.15 -2.29 0.43
CA GLU A 58 11.92 -3.69 0.10
C GLU A 58 13.07 -4.56 0.59
N SER A 59 14.30 -4.10 0.45
CA SER A 59 15.49 -4.78 0.98
C SER A 59 15.41 -4.90 2.51
N VAL A 60 14.91 -3.86 3.20
CA VAL A 60 14.66 -3.94 4.65
C VAL A 60 13.64 -5.01 4.97
N TYR A 61 12.48 -5.01 4.31
CA TYR A 61 11.40 -5.95 4.63
C TYR A 61 11.73 -7.40 4.26
N VAL A 62 12.35 -7.62 3.09
CA VAL A 62 12.69 -8.95 2.58
C VAL A 62 13.83 -9.57 3.40
N SER A 63 14.85 -8.79 3.80
CA SER A 63 15.94 -9.30 4.65
C SER A 63 15.50 -9.77 6.04
N GLN A 64 14.31 -9.39 6.52
CA GLN A 64 13.82 -9.88 7.82
C GLN A 64 13.48 -11.37 7.82
N VAL A 65 13.21 -11.94 6.64
CA VAL A 65 12.75 -13.33 6.50
C VAL A 65 13.60 -14.13 5.52
N SER A 66 14.39 -13.46 4.68
CA SER A 66 15.22 -14.11 3.68
C SER A 66 16.59 -14.52 4.23
N PRO A 67 17.07 -15.75 3.96
CA PRO A 67 18.42 -16.14 4.32
C PRO A 67 19.50 -15.51 3.43
N HIS A 68 19.11 -14.79 2.36
CA HIS A 68 20.03 -14.24 1.37
C HIS A 68 20.98 -13.18 1.93
N ALA A 69 20.52 -12.40 2.91
CA ALA A 69 21.32 -11.35 3.55
C ALA A 69 20.89 -11.19 5.02
N PRO A 70 21.80 -10.82 5.94
CA PRO A 70 21.44 -10.50 7.31
C PRO A 70 20.34 -9.43 7.39
N ALA A 71 19.45 -9.57 8.38
CA ALA A 71 18.34 -8.64 8.57
C ALA A 71 18.84 -7.19 8.72
N ALA A 72 18.38 -6.32 7.83
CA ALA A 72 18.64 -4.89 7.94
C ALA A 72 17.96 -4.31 9.18
N PHE A 73 18.44 -3.14 9.64
CA PHE A 73 17.84 -2.46 10.78
C PHE A 73 16.35 -2.21 10.57
N PHE A 74 15.55 -2.73 11.51
CA PHE A 74 14.12 -2.55 11.49
C PHE A 74 13.76 -1.32 12.33
N SER A 75 13.57 -0.18 11.66
CA SER A 75 13.27 1.08 12.34
C SER A 75 11.85 1.11 12.95
N ALA A 76 11.65 1.90 14.00
CA ALA A 76 10.39 2.07 14.71
C ALA A 76 9.09 2.24 13.86
N PRO A 77 9.05 3.02 12.76
CA PRO A 77 7.81 3.21 11.98
C PRO A 77 7.37 1.98 11.16
N ARG A 78 8.19 0.93 11.08
CA ARG A 78 7.90 -0.29 10.29
C ARG A 78 7.11 -1.30 11.16
N ALA A 79 6.37 -2.19 10.51
CA ALA A 79 5.59 -3.28 11.12
C ALA A 79 5.81 -4.59 10.35
N ARG A 80 5.59 -5.77 10.98
CA ARG A 80 5.93 -7.07 10.37
C ARG A 80 4.93 -7.57 9.32
N GLY A 81 3.84 -6.84 9.05
CA GLY A 81 2.89 -7.23 8.01
C GLY A 81 3.53 -7.45 6.63
N VAL A 82 4.47 -6.59 6.22
CA VAL A 82 5.16 -6.76 4.93
C VAL A 82 6.16 -7.92 4.93
N PRO A 83 7.06 -8.08 5.93
CA PRO A 83 7.90 -9.27 6.06
C PRO A 83 7.10 -10.58 6.00
N LEU A 84 5.97 -10.65 6.71
CA LEU A 84 5.12 -11.84 6.73
C LEU A 84 4.37 -12.05 5.41
N LEU A 85 3.98 -10.98 4.72
CA LEU A 85 3.42 -11.05 3.38
C LEU A 85 4.41 -11.64 2.37
N VAL A 86 5.70 -11.26 2.45
CA VAL A 86 6.71 -11.75 1.49
C VAL A 86 7.31 -13.10 1.90
N ALA A 87 7.19 -13.50 3.16
CA ALA A 87 7.75 -14.74 3.71
C ALA A 87 7.44 -16.01 2.88
N PRO A 88 6.22 -16.23 2.33
CA PRO A 88 5.92 -17.41 1.53
C PRO A 88 6.78 -17.60 0.29
N VAL A 89 7.52 -16.58 -0.14
CA VAL A 89 8.52 -16.67 -1.22
C VAL A 89 9.91 -16.38 -0.70
N ALA A 90 10.07 -15.27 0.03
CA ALA A 90 11.37 -14.75 0.44
C ALA A 90 12.13 -15.64 1.43
N ALA A 91 11.43 -16.47 2.20
CA ALA A 91 12.05 -17.35 3.21
C ALA A 91 12.86 -18.50 2.59
N TRP A 92 12.56 -18.90 1.35
CA TRP A 92 13.21 -20.02 0.68
C TRP A 92 13.75 -19.69 -0.72
N SER A 93 13.36 -18.56 -1.31
CA SER A 93 13.83 -18.11 -2.61
C SER A 93 14.35 -16.67 -2.55
N SER A 94 15.49 -16.43 -3.22
CA SER A 94 16.01 -15.08 -3.50
C SER A 94 15.53 -14.52 -4.84
N SER A 95 14.65 -15.23 -5.56
CA SER A 95 14.17 -14.81 -6.88
C SER A 95 13.22 -13.62 -6.79
N VAL A 96 13.71 -12.43 -7.17
CA VAL A 96 12.89 -11.21 -7.25
C VAL A 96 11.75 -11.39 -8.25
N VAL A 97 11.97 -12.06 -9.37
CA VAL A 97 10.93 -12.31 -10.39
C VAL A 97 9.76 -13.09 -9.79
N LEU A 98 10.06 -14.14 -9.02
CA LEU A 98 9.05 -14.94 -8.35
C LEU A 98 8.28 -14.10 -7.32
N LEU A 99 8.99 -13.34 -6.48
CA LEU A 99 8.39 -12.47 -5.47
C LEU A 99 7.46 -11.41 -6.08
N ARG A 100 7.91 -10.73 -7.15
CA ARG A 100 7.10 -9.73 -7.87
C ARG A 100 5.86 -10.32 -8.49
N THR A 101 5.97 -11.51 -9.08
CA THR A 101 4.85 -12.22 -9.71
C THR A 101 3.80 -12.61 -8.67
N TYR A 102 4.26 -13.17 -7.54
CA TYR A 102 3.43 -13.48 -6.38
C TYR A 102 2.68 -12.24 -5.86
N LEU A 103 3.39 -11.12 -5.63
CA LEU A 103 2.78 -9.88 -5.15
C LEU A 103 1.82 -9.26 -6.17
N ALA A 104 2.12 -9.32 -7.48
CA ALA A 104 1.22 -8.84 -8.52
C ALA A 104 -0.12 -9.60 -8.53
N VAL A 105 -0.06 -10.94 -8.45
CA VAL A 105 -1.25 -11.80 -8.37
C VAL A 105 -2.05 -11.51 -7.10
N LEU A 106 -1.40 -11.48 -5.94
CA LEU A 106 -2.07 -11.16 -4.68
C LEU A 106 -2.68 -9.76 -4.70
N SER A 107 -2.02 -8.79 -5.34
CA SER A 107 -2.55 -7.44 -5.42
C SER A 107 -3.84 -7.40 -6.23
N GLY A 108 -3.90 -8.08 -7.39
CA GLY A 108 -5.12 -8.22 -8.19
C GLY A 108 -6.25 -8.92 -7.44
N LEU A 109 -5.94 -10.01 -6.71
CA LEU A 109 -6.90 -10.69 -5.85
C LEU A 109 -7.41 -9.79 -4.72
N GLY A 110 -6.53 -9.01 -4.09
CA GLY A 110 -6.89 -8.04 -3.07
C GLY A 110 -7.86 -6.99 -3.59
N LEU A 111 -7.62 -6.44 -4.79
CA LEU A 111 -8.53 -5.49 -5.44
C LEU A 111 -9.89 -6.13 -5.74
N LEU A 112 -9.90 -7.35 -6.28
CA LEU A 112 -11.12 -8.09 -6.56
C LEU A 112 -11.97 -8.29 -5.30
N LEU A 113 -11.36 -8.73 -4.21
CA LEU A 113 -12.04 -8.96 -2.94
C LEU A 113 -12.55 -7.64 -2.33
N ALA A 114 -11.76 -6.58 -2.41
CA ALA A 114 -12.18 -5.26 -1.95
C ALA A 114 -13.40 -4.74 -2.74
N LEU A 115 -13.40 -4.85 -4.07
CA LEU A 115 -14.54 -4.44 -4.89
C LEU A 115 -15.78 -5.33 -4.65
N ARG A 116 -15.59 -6.63 -4.39
CA ARG A 116 -16.68 -7.54 -4.01
C ARG A 116 -17.37 -7.14 -2.71
N ALA A 117 -16.66 -6.49 -1.79
CA ALA A 117 -17.24 -5.95 -0.55
C ALA A 117 -18.33 -4.88 -0.82
N TRP A 118 -18.38 -4.31 -2.02
CA TRP A 118 -19.38 -3.28 -2.40
C TRP A 118 -20.55 -3.83 -3.24
N ARG A 119 -20.58 -5.13 -3.53
CA ARG A 119 -21.70 -5.74 -4.27
C ARG A 119 -23.03 -5.52 -3.52
N GLY A 120 -24.06 -5.15 -4.28
CA GLY A 120 -25.38 -4.80 -3.77
C GLY A 120 -25.52 -3.33 -3.31
N LEU A 121 -24.41 -2.60 -3.12
CA LEU A 121 -24.45 -1.17 -2.82
C LEU A 121 -24.44 -0.31 -4.10
N PHE A 122 -23.72 -0.76 -5.12
CA PHE A 122 -23.64 -0.09 -6.42
C PHE A 122 -23.78 -1.10 -7.58
N PRO A 123 -24.23 -0.63 -8.77
CA PRO A 123 -24.22 -1.45 -9.98
C PRO A 123 -22.80 -1.94 -10.33
N ALA A 124 -22.67 -3.14 -10.89
CA ALA A 124 -21.37 -3.75 -11.23
C ALA A 124 -20.48 -2.85 -12.10
N ARG A 125 -21.08 -2.08 -13.02
CA ARG A 125 -20.37 -1.08 -13.84
C ARG A 125 -19.65 -0.02 -13.01
N VAL A 126 -20.26 0.48 -11.93
CA VAL A 126 -19.65 1.50 -11.05
C VAL A 126 -18.45 0.90 -10.34
N LEU A 127 -18.59 -0.32 -9.84
CA LEU A 127 -17.48 -1.03 -9.18
C LEU A 127 -16.35 -1.37 -10.15
N THR A 128 -16.68 -1.76 -11.39
CA THR A 128 -15.71 -2.00 -12.46
C THR A 128 -14.97 -0.71 -12.82
N THR A 129 -15.68 0.40 -12.99
CA THR A 129 -15.09 1.72 -13.25
C THR A 129 -14.24 2.20 -12.07
N ALA A 130 -14.69 2.03 -10.82
CA ALA A 130 -13.91 2.38 -9.63
C ALA A 130 -12.61 1.59 -9.56
N GLY A 131 -12.70 0.27 -9.79
CA GLY A 131 -11.53 -0.59 -9.89
C GLY A 131 -10.57 -0.13 -11.00
N ALA A 132 -11.08 0.19 -12.19
CA ALA A 132 -10.26 0.66 -13.30
C ALA A 132 -9.59 2.02 -13.00
N LEU A 133 -10.31 2.99 -12.43
CA LEU A 133 -9.76 4.29 -12.03
C LEU A 133 -8.60 4.12 -11.03
N PHE A 134 -8.77 3.24 -10.03
CA PHE A 134 -7.73 2.99 -9.04
C PHE A 134 -6.55 2.20 -9.61
N ALA A 135 -6.85 1.15 -10.40
CA ALA A 135 -5.86 0.23 -10.97
C ALA A 135 -5.02 0.84 -12.09
N THR A 136 -5.45 1.95 -12.69
CA THR A 136 -4.72 2.62 -13.79
C THR A 136 -3.85 3.78 -13.31
N LEU A 137 -3.91 4.15 -12.02
CA LEU A 137 -2.97 5.11 -11.45
C LEU A 137 -1.55 4.53 -11.51
N TRP A 138 -0.58 5.34 -11.95
CA TRP A 138 0.82 4.93 -12.01
C TRP A 138 1.33 4.48 -10.64
N VAL A 139 0.89 5.15 -9.57
CA VAL A 139 1.24 4.84 -8.18
C VAL A 139 0.73 3.44 -7.82
N THR A 140 -0.53 3.12 -8.14
CA THR A 140 -1.12 1.81 -7.84
C THR A 140 -0.45 0.69 -8.63
N LEU A 141 -0.20 0.90 -9.93
CA LEU A 141 0.52 -0.06 -10.77
C LEU A 141 1.95 -0.28 -10.27
N PHE A 142 2.67 0.81 -9.98
CA PHE A 142 4.06 0.74 -9.56
C PHE A 142 4.22 0.04 -8.21
N TYR A 143 3.38 0.37 -7.21
CA TYR A 143 3.53 -0.09 -5.83
C TYR A 143 2.78 -1.39 -5.50
N GLY A 144 1.78 -1.79 -6.29
CA GLY A 144 1.06 -3.04 -6.07
C GLY A 144 1.93 -4.31 -6.04
N PRO A 145 2.89 -4.50 -6.96
CA PRO A 145 3.81 -5.66 -6.94
C PRO A 145 5.06 -5.40 -6.07
N GLN A 146 5.02 -4.44 -5.13
CA GLN A 146 6.15 -4.13 -4.25
C GLN A 146 5.94 -4.58 -2.82
N ALA A 147 7.06 -4.92 -2.16
CA ALA A 147 7.08 -5.27 -0.75
C ALA A 147 6.91 -3.99 0.09
N MET A 148 5.70 -3.43 0.06
CA MET A 148 5.33 -2.18 0.69
C MET A 148 3.92 -2.27 1.26
N PRO A 149 3.64 -1.59 2.39
CA PRO A 149 2.36 -1.76 3.09
C PRO A 149 1.19 -0.98 2.46
N ASN A 150 1.47 0.09 1.72
CA ASN A 150 0.48 1.12 1.35
C ASN A 150 -0.70 0.58 0.53
N TYR A 151 -0.42 -0.30 -0.44
CA TYR A 151 -1.45 -0.92 -1.27
C TYR A 151 -2.39 -1.80 -0.44
N TRP A 152 -1.85 -2.58 0.48
CA TRP A 152 -2.62 -3.49 1.35
C TRP A 152 -3.53 -2.73 2.31
N VAL A 153 -3.04 -1.61 2.84
CA VAL A 153 -3.88 -0.69 3.61
C VAL A 153 -5.01 -0.13 2.75
N ALA A 154 -4.73 0.20 1.49
CA ALA A 154 -5.74 0.76 0.58
C ALA A 154 -6.88 -0.22 0.26
N VAL A 155 -6.56 -1.46 -0.11
CA VAL A 155 -7.59 -2.49 -0.37
C VAL A 155 -8.31 -2.91 0.92
N GLY A 156 -7.60 -2.95 2.06
CA GLY A 156 -8.20 -3.18 3.37
C GLY A 156 -9.20 -2.09 3.77
N ALA A 157 -8.84 -0.81 3.59
CA ALA A 157 -9.73 0.31 3.87
C ALA A 157 -10.98 0.26 2.97
N LEU A 158 -10.78 0.05 1.66
CA LEU A 158 -11.87 -0.08 0.70
C LEU A 158 -12.83 -1.22 1.07
N ALA A 159 -12.31 -2.40 1.42
CA ALA A 159 -13.09 -3.55 1.82
C ALA A 159 -13.84 -3.32 3.15
N ALA A 160 -13.16 -2.79 4.17
CA ALA A 160 -13.72 -2.50 5.48
C ALA A 160 -14.91 -1.52 5.38
N THR A 161 -14.74 -0.43 4.64
CA THR A 161 -15.81 0.56 4.42
C THR A 161 -17.01 -0.08 3.71
N GLY A 162 -16.78 -0.88 2.67
CA GLY A 162 -17.86 -1.62 1.98
C GLY A 162 -18.60 -2.58 2.91
N CYS A 163 -17.87 -3.33 3.74
CA CYS A 163 -18.44 -4.26 4.71
C CYS A 163 -19.29 -3.58 5.79
N VAL A 164 -18.89 -2.42 6.31
CA VAL A 164 -19.69 -1.64 7.28
C VAL A 164 -21.00 -1.16 6.66
N LEU A 165 -20.97 -0.77 5.38
CA LEU A 165 -22.14 -0.25 4.67
C LEU A 165 -23.14 -1.35 4.25
N ARG A 166 -22.72 -2.61 4.20
CA ARG A 166 -23.57 -3.73 3.80
C ARG A 166 -24.58 -4.11 4.89
N PRO A 167 -25.72 -4.71 4.50
CA PRO A 167 -26.60 -5.38 5.45
C PRO A 167 -25.83 -6.41 6.27
N ARG A 168 -26.22 -6.57 7.54
CA ARG A 168 -25.52 -7.46 8.47
C ARG A 168 -25.55 -8.89 7.92
N SER A 169 -24.37 -9.46 7.76
CA SER A 169 -24.17 -10.87 7.40
C SER A 169 -22.88 -11.35 8.05
N ARG A 170 -22.74 -12.67 8.27
CA ARG A 170 -21.49 -13.24 8.81
C ARG A 170 -20.31 -12.90 7.90
N THR A 171 -20.49 -12.99 6.59
CA THR A 171 -19.46 -12.63 5.59
C THR A 171 -19.04 -11.18 5.68
N ALA A 172 -19.97 -10.24 5.87
CA ALA A 172 -19.62 -8.82 6.02
C ALA A 172 -18.84 -8.55 7.32
N LEU A 173 -19.19 -9.23 8.42
CA LEU A 173 -18.48 -9.09 9.69
C LEU A 173 -17.07 -9.67 9.65
N TRP A 174 -16.91 -10.87 9.07
CA TRP A 174 -15.59 -11.45 8.84
C TRP A 174 -14.75 -10.61 7.88
N GLY A 175 -15.35 -10.13 6.79
CA GLY A 175 -14.69 -9.22 5.86
C GLY A 175 -14.21 -7.94 6.54
N LEU A 176 -15.02 -7.36 7.44
CA LEU A 176 -14.65 -6.19 8.24
C LEU A 176 -13.48 -6.49 9.20
N ALA A 177 -13.58 -7.58 9.97
CA ALA A 177 -12.55 -7.97 10.93
C ALA A 177 -11.21 -8.27 10.24
N LEU A 178 -11.24 -9.06 9.15
CA LEU A 178 -10.04 -9.41 8.38
C LEU A 178 -9.42 -8.18 7.70
N SER A 179 -10.25 -7.26 7.18
CA SER A 179 -9.74 -6.03 6.56
C SER A 179 -9.11 -5.09 7.58
N ALA A 180 -9.70 -4.98 8.77
CA ALA A 180 -9.16 -4.22 9.88
C ALA A 180 -7.84 -4.81 10.39
N ALA A 181 -7.78 -6.15 10.53
CA ALA A 181 -6.57 -6.86 10.90
C ALA A 181 -5.47 -6.67 9.84
N LEU A 182 -5.79 -6.80 8.55
CA LEU A 182 -4.85 -6.55 7.45
C LEU A 182 -4.25 -5.14 7.52
N MET A 183 -5.08 -4.10 7.68
CA MET A 183 -4.59 -2.73 7.77
C MET A 183 -3.67 -2.55 8.98
N ALA A 184 -4.10 -3.02 10.16
CA ALA A 184 -3.34 -2.86 11.39
C ALA A 184 -2.01 -3.62 11.35
N TRP A 185 -2.01 -4.80 10.73
CA TRP A 185 -0.82 -5.63 10.55
C TRP A 185 0.21 -4.98 9.61
N MET A 186 -0.28 -4.30 8.56
CA MET A 186 0.56 -3.61 7.60
C MET A 186 1.11 -2.29 8.15
N ARG A 187 0.24 -1.44 8.70
CA ARG A 187 0.54 -0.13 9.31
C ARG A 187 -0.52 0.21 10.38
N PRO A 188 -0.24 0.00 11.67
CA PRO A 188 -1.19 0.27 12.75
C PRO A 188 -1.71 1.71 12.75
N ALA A 189 -0.83 2.70 12.56
CA ALA A 189 -1.22 4.11 12.54
C ALA A 189 -2.20 4.43 11.39
N ASP A 190 -1.92 3.96 10.18
CA ASP A 190 -2.80 4.17 9.03
C ASP A 190 -4.16 3.49 9.21
N ALA A 191 -4.18 2.31 9.84
CA ALA A 191 -5.42 1.59 10.14
C ALA A 191 -6.34 2.42 11.03
N VAL A 192 -5.78 3.09 12.05
CA VAL A 192 -6.54 4.01 12.92
C VAL A 192 -7.09 5.17 12.10
N TRP A 193 -6.25 5.86 11.32
CA TRP A 193 -6.71 7.00 10.50
C TRP A 193 -7.75 6.61 9.45
N ALA A 194 -7.60 5.46 8.80
CA ALA A 194 -8.55 4.99 7.78
C ALA A 194 -9.91 4.56 8.38
N THR A 195 -9.93 4.07 9.62
CA THR A 195 -11.14 3.53 10.26
C THR A 195 -11.78 4.49 11.26
N LEU A 196 -11.11 5.60 11.61
CA LEU A 196 -11.62 6.60 12.56
C LEU A 196 -13.05 7.05 12.25
N PRO A 197 -13.42 7.42 11.00
CA PRO A 197 -14.81 7.78 10.71
C PRO A 197 -15.79 6.62 10.90
N LEU A 198 -15.38 5.38 10.65
CA LEU A 198 -16.23 4.20 10.89
C LEU A 198 -16.47 3.98 12.39
N LEU A 199 -15.44 4.15 13.21
CA LEU A 199 -15.56 4.08 14.68
C LEU A 199 -16.50 5.17 15.21
N VAL A 200 -16.32 6.42 14.75
CA VAL A 200 -17.19 7.53 15.11
C VAL A 200 -18.64 7.27 14.70
N LEU A 201 -18.89 6.70 13.53
CA LEU A 201 -20.25 6.35 13.09
C LEU A 201 -20.86 5.23 13.95
N LEU A 202 -20.11 4.18 14.24
CA LEU A 202 -20.59 3.01 14.99
C LEU A 202 -20.81 3.30 16.48
N VAL A 203 -20.11 4.28 17.05
CA VAL A 203 -20.25 4.68 18.47
C VAL A 203 -21.11 5.94 18.62
N GLY A 204 -20.85 6.98 17.81
CA GLY A 204 -21.46 8.29 17.97
C GLY A 204 -22.86 8.41 17.39
N VAL A 205 -23.19 7.71 16.30
CA VAL A 205 -24.45 7.92 15.57
C VAL A 205 -25.48 6.87 15.95
N ARG A 206 -26.52 7.27 16.71
CA ARG A 206 -27.54 6.38 17.30
C ARG A 206 -28.14 5.37 16.32
N ARG A 207 -28.48 5.80 15.10
CA ARG A 207 -29.02 4.92 14.03
C ARG A 207 -28.04 3.88 13.49
N TRP A 208 -26.73 4.03 13.73
CA TRP A 208 -25.66 3.17 13.24
C TRP A 208 -24.96 2.39 14.37
N ARG A 209 -25.36 2.63 15.62
CA ARG A 209 -24.88 1.89 16.79
C ARG A 209 -25.24 0.41 16.64
N ARG A 210 -24.24 -0.37 16.28
CA ARG A 210 -24.37 -1.82 16.07
C ARG A 210 -23.17 -2.49 16.75
N PRO A 211 -23.38 -3.32 17.78
CA PRO A 211 -22.29 -3.91 18.51
C PRO A 211 -21.48 -4.89 17.65
N ALA A 212 -22.13 -5.66 16.78
CA ALA A 212 -21.41 -6.68 16.00
C ALA A 212 -20.37 -6.10 15.00
N PRO A 213 -20.68 -5.09 14.17
CA PRO A 213 -19.66 -4.43 13.34
C PRO A 213 -18.58 -3.70 14.16
N LEU A 214 -18.95 -3.12 15.31
CA LEU A 214 -17.97 -2.49 16.21
C LEU A 214 -16.98 -3.51 16.76
N LEU A 215 -17.47 -4.64 17.29
CA LEU A 215 -16.64 -5.73 17.79
C LEU A 215 -15.78 -6.35 16.68
N ALA A 216 -16.32 -6.52 15.48
CA ALA A 216 -15.55 -6.99 14.33
C ALA A 216 -14.42 -6.03 13.96
N LEU A 217 -14.70 -4.72 13.89
CA LEU A 217 -13.71 -3.70 13.57
C LEU A 217 -12.62 -3.60 14.65
N VAL A 218 -13.02 -3.43 15.91
CA VAL A 218 -12.09 -3.31 17.04
C VAL A 218 -11.29 -4.60 17.23
N GLY A 219 -11.96 -5.75 17.20
CA GLY A 219 -11.30 -7.06 17.30
C GLY A 219 -10.28 -7.27 16.17
N GLY A 220 -10.63 -6.90 14.94
CA GLY A 220 -9.70 -6.95 13.82
C GLY A 220 -8.48 -6.02 14.03
N LEU A 221 -8.70 -4.76 14.42
CA LEU A 221 -7.61 -3.81 14.69
C LEU A 221 -6.67 -4.31 15.80
N VAL A 222 -7.23 -4.81 16.90
CA VAL A 222 -6.46 -5.33 18.05
C VAL A 222 -5.65 -6.56 17.63
N LEU A 223 -6.27 -7.53 16.96
CA LEU A 223 -5.59 -8.73 16.50
C LEU A 223 -4.48 -8.42 15.49
N GLY A 224 -4.73 -7.50 14.54
CA GLY A 224 -3.72 -7.09 13.57
C GLY A 224 -2.57 -6.28 14.17
N ALA A 225 -2.81 -5.49 15.22
CA ALA A 225 -1.79 -4.71 15.90
C ALA A 225 -1.03 -5.48 16.99
N ALA A 226 -1.50 -6.66 17.40
CA ALA A 226 -0.96 -7.40 18.54
C ALA A 226 0.55 -7.65 18.43
N GLU A 227 1.01 -8.13 17.26
CA GLU A 227 2.42 -8.36 16.98
C GLU A 227 3.25 -7.09 17.14
N TRP A 228 2.80 -5.97 16.56
CA TRP A 228 3.48 -4.68 16.64
C TRP A 228 3.57 -4.17 18.08
N VAL A 229 2.52 -4.36 18.88
CA VAL A 229 2.48 -3.98 20.31
C VAL A 229 3.46 -4.82 21.11
N ILE A 230 3.46 -6.14 20.93
CA ILE A 230 4.40 -7.05 21.60
C ILE A 230 5.84 -6.65 21.26
N GLU A 231 6.14 -6.47 19.98
CA GLU A 231 7.47 -6.06 19.53
C GLU A 231 7.85 -4.68 20.08
N ALA A 232 6.89 -3.75 20.21
CA ALA A 232 7.15 -2.45 20.82
C ALA A 232 7.67 -2.56 22.25
N TYR A 233 7.12 -3.46 23.06
CA TYR A 233 7.61 -3.71 24.42
C TYR A 233 8.97 -4.42 24.42
N LEU A 234 9.16 -5.42 23.57
CA LEU A 234 10.38 -6.24 23.57
C LEU A 234 11.60 -5.52 22.99
N SER A 235 11.43 -4.65 21.99
CA SER A 235 12.54 -4.13 21.20
C SER A 235 12.62 -2.60 21.12
N TYR A 236 11.57 -1.88 21.53
CA TYR A 236 11.52 -0.41 21.41
C TYR A 236 11.26 0.32 22.73
N GLY A 237 11.21 -0.39 23.86
CA GLY A 237 10.97 0.20 25.17
C GLY A 237 9.53 0.68 25.38
N GLY A 238 8.57 0.07 24.67
CA GLY A 238 7.13 0.28 24.80
C GLY A 238 6.49 1.04 23.63
N PRO A 239 5.15 0.98 23.50
CA PRO A 239 4.42 1.61 22.39
C PRO A 239 4.62 3.12 22.28
N ALA A 240 4.62 3.85 23.41
CA ALA A 240 4.80 5.30 23.41
C ALA A 240 6.19 5.71 22.92
N ARG A 241 7.24 4.99 23.34
CA ARG A 241 8.61 5.22 22.87
C ARG A 241 8.76 4.88 21.40
N ARG A 242 8.20 3.76 20.94
CA ARG A 242 8.18 3.40 19.51
C ARG A 242 7.49 4.46 18.65
N LEU A 243 6.38 5.04 19.11
CA LEU A 243 5.69 6.13 18.40
C LEU A 243 6.52 7.42 18.39
N SER A 244 7.17 7.77 19.51
CA SER A 244 8.08 8.93 19.58
C SER A 244 9.27 8.76 18.65
N ASP A 245 9.89 7.58 18.65
CA ASP A 245 11.02 7.25 17.77
C ASP A 245 10.59 7.26 16.29
N ALA A 246 9.40 6.70 15.99
CA ALA A 246 8.81 6.75 14.65
C ALA A 246 8.57 8.19 14.18
N SER A 247 8.06 9.05 15.07
CA SER A 247 7.88 10.47 14.81
C SER A 247 9.21 11.15 14.48
N ARG A 248 10.25 10.97 15.31
CA ARG A 248 11.58 11.54 15.04
C ARG A 248 12.17 11.04 13.72
N ILE A 249 12.06 9.73 13.45
CA ILE A 249 12.53 9.11 12.20
C ILE A 249 11.81 9.68 10.99
N GLN A 250 10.53 10.06 11.12
CA GLN A 250 9.73 10.69 10.07
C GLN A 250 9.93 12.22 9.97
N GLY A 251 10.81 12.81 10.78
CA GLY A 251 11.13 14.25 10.73
C GLY A 251 10.32 15.08 11.71
N GLY A 252 9.68 14.44 12.69
CA GLY A 252 8.78 15.05 13.66
C GLY A 252 7.35 15.12 13.12
N LEU A 253 6.49 14.20 13.57
CA LEU A 253 5.05 14.34 13.38
C LEU A 253 4.57 15.57 14.14
N GLY A 254 3.93 16.48 13.41
CA GLY A 254 3.50 17.80 13.91
C GLY A 254 2.81 18.54 12.79
N TRP A 255 2.49 19.82 12.95
CA TRP A 255 1.84 20.58 11.87
C TRP A 255 2.83 20.89 10.74
N ASN A 256 2.79 20.07 9.68
CA ASN A 256 3.65 20.13 8.51
C ASN A 256 2.78 20.10 7.24
N PRO A 257 2.27 21.25 6.76
CA PRO A 257 1.42 21.30 5.57
C PRO A 257 2.20 20.92 4.31
N ALA A 258 2.02 19.69 3.84
CA ALA A 258 2.76 19.06 2.75
C ALA A 258 1.92 18.84 1.47
N VAL A 259 0.81 19.57 1.30
CA VAL A 259 -0.07 19.49 0.12
C VAL A 259 0.71 19.72 -1.18
N ALA A 260 1.55 20.76 -1.22
CA ALA A 260 2.40 21.06 -2.37
C ALA A 260 3.47 19.98 -2.59
N ASP A 261 4.01 19.39 -1.52
CA ASP A 261 5.00 18.32 -1.59
C ASP A 261 4.42 17.05 -2.20
N GLN A 262 3.19 16.70 -1.82
CA GLN A 262 2.47 15.58 -2.43
C GLN A 262 2.28 15.83 -3.94
N ALA A 263 1.90 17.05 -4.34
CA ALA A 263 1.79 17.42 -5.75
C ALA A 263 3.14 17.35 -6.50
N ARG A 264 4.24 17.81 -5.88
CA ARG A 264 5.60 17.70 -6.42
C ARG A 264 6.01 16.25 -6.67
N ALA A 265 5.55 15.33 -5.82
CA ALA A 265 5.93 13.94 -5.91
C ALA A 265 5.21 13.16 -7.03
N LEU A 266 4.07 13.68 -7.55
CA LEU A 266 3.23 12.98 -8.52
C LEU A 266 3.89 12.70 -9.88
N ALA A 267 4.99 13.39 -10.21
CA ALA A 267 5.74 13.17 -11.45
C ALA A 267 6.85 12.10 -11.31
N GLY A 268 6.57 11.02 -10.57
CA GLY A 268 7.46 9.86 -10.47
C GLY A 268 8.57 9.98 -9.42
N ARG A 269 8.47 10.92 -8.47
CA ARG A 269 9.38 10.95 -7.31
C ARG A 269 8.86 9.96 -6.27
N THR A 270 9.50 8.80 -6.15
CA THR A 270 9.04 7.70 -5.27
C THR A 270 9.17 8.02 -3.78
N LEU A 271 10.07 8.93 -3.42
CA LEU A 271 10.23 9.55 -2.11
C LEU A 271 10.98 10.87 -2.29
N CYS A 272 10.54 11.95 -1.65
CA CYS A 272 11.27 13.22 -1.59
C CYS A 272 11.31 13.73 -0.14
N ARG A 273 12.52 14.03 0.36
CA ARG A 273 12.75 14.43 1.74
C ARG A 273 14.04 15.26 1.88
N PRO A 274 13.98 16.60 2.02
CA PRO A 274 12.79 17.45 1.88
C PRO A 274 12.27 17.46 0.42
N CYS A 275 11.02 17.84 0.21
CA CYS A 275 10.43 17.88 -1.13
C CYS A 275 10.53 19.28 -1.77
N THR A 276 11.72 19.63 -2.26
CA THR A 276 11.99 20.93 -2.89
C THR A 276 11.93 20.88 -4.42
N GLY A 277 11.96 22.06 -5.06
CA GLY A 277 11.93 22.24 -6.51
C GLY A 277 10.54 22.53 -7.09
N ASP A 278 10.49 22.64 -8.41
CA ASP A 278 9.31 23.10 -9.13
C ASP A 278 8.17 22.07 -9.12
N LEU A 279 6.94 22.59 -9.23
CA LEU A 279 5.76 21.76 -9.46
C LEU A 279 5.85 21.13 -10.85
N PRO A 280 5.44 19.86 -11.00
CA PRO A 280 5.33 19.25 -12.30
C PRO A 280 4.31 19.96 -13.19
N ALA A 281 4.46 19.78 -14.50
CA ALA A 281 3.51 20.29 -15.49
C ALA A 281 2.06 19.98 -15.09
N LEU A 282 1.16 20.96 -15.26
CA LEU A 282 -0.23 20.88 -14.83
C LEU A 282 -0.95 19.63 -15.36
N VAL A 283 -0.65 19.20 -16.59
CA VAL A 283 -1.22 17.99 -17.19
C VAL A 283 -0.98 16.72 -16.34
N LEU A 284 0.11 16.65 -15.58
CA LEU A 284 0.45 15.52 -14.71
C LEU A 284 -0.24 15.58 -13.34
N THR A 285 -0.59 16.78 -12.88
CA THR A 285 -1.15 17.02 -11.54
C THR A 285 -2.64 17.36 -11.56
N LEU A 286 -3.21 17.69 -12.72
CA LEU A 286 -4.60 18.12 -12.90
C LEU A 286 -5.59 17.13 -12.28
N TRP A 287 -5.40 15.83 -12.53
CA TRP A 287 -6.29 14.80 -11.98
C TRP A 287 -6.36 14.87 -10.45
N TRP A 288 -5.24 15.13 -9.77
CA TRP A 288 -5.18 15.20 -8.32
C TRP A 288 -5.89 16.44 -7.78
N TRP A 289 -5.71 17.59 -8.43
CA TRP A 289 -6.45 18.81 -8.10
C TRP A 289 -7.95 18.72 -8.40
N THR A 290 -8.36 17.90 -9.37
CA THR A 290 -9.78 17.66 -9.64
C THR A 290 -10.44 16.70 -8.64
N LEU A 291 -9.68 15.90 -7.87
CA LEU A 291 -10.26 14.93 -6.93
C LEU A 291 -11.16 15.56 -5.86
N PRO A 292 -10.78 16.66 -5.16
CA PRO A 292 -11.67 17.32 -4.21
C PRO A 292 -12.97 17.81 -4.85
N LEU A 293 -12.91 18.32 -6.09
CA LEU A 293 -14.08 18.79 -6.83
C LEU A 293 -15.02 17.62 -7.20
N LEU A 294 -14.46 16.51 -7.67
CA LEU A 294 -15.22 15.30 -7.97
C LEU A 294 -15.82 14.68 -6.70
N ALA A 295 -15.10 14.70 -5.58
CA ALA A 295 -15.59 14.27 -4.28
C ALA A 295 -16.77 15.12 -3.80
N ALA A 296 -16.66 16.45 -3.91
CA ALA A 296 -17.74 17.38 -3.59
C ALA A 296 -18.96 17.18 -4.51
N GLY A 297 -18.74 17.02 -5.81
CA GLY A 297 -19.80 16.73 -6.78
C GLY A 297 -20.53 15.41 -6.46
N ALA A 298 -19.79 14.35 -6.13
CA ALA A 298 -20.35 13.07 -5.73
C ALA A 298 -21.18 13.19 -4.44
N ALA A 299 -20.70 13.96 -3.46
CA ALA A 299 -21.43 14.25 -2.23
C ALA A 299 -22.75 14.99 -2.50
N VAL A 300 -22.72 16.05 -3.31
CA VAL A 300 -23.91 16.82 -3.68
C VAL A 300 -24.95 15.96 -4.38
N VAL A 301 -24.53 15.14 -5.36
CA VAL A 301 -25.43 14.23 -6.07
C VAL A 301 -26.03 13.19 -5.11
N ALA A 302 -25.23 12.59 -4.24
CA ALA A 302 -25.70 11.57 -3.29
C ALA A 302 -26.68 12.14 -2.25
N VAL A 303 -26.46 13.36 -1.77
CA VAL A 303 -27.35 14.07 -0.84
C VAL A 303 -28.68 14.41 -1.54
N ARG A 304 -28.64 14.96 -2.76
CA ARG A 304 -29.85 15.26 -3.55
C ARG A 304 -30.65 14.00 -3.87
N ALA A 305 -29.97 12.87 -4.13
CA ALA A 305 -30.59 11.57 -4.34
C ALA A 305 -31.09 10.89 -3.04
N ARG A 306 -30.99 11.55 -1.87
CA ARG A 306 -31.40 11.05 -0.55
C ARG A 306 -30.74 9.73 -0.15
N ARG A 307 -29.55 9.42 -0.69
CA ARG A 307 -28.78 8.20 -0.37
C ARG A 307 -27.33 8.53 0.04
N PRO A 308 -27.11 9.46 1.00
CA PRO A 308 -25.79 10.03 1.26
C PRO A 308 -24.78 9.03 1.84
N ALA A 309 -25.23 8.02 2.59
CA ALA A 309 -24.36 7.13 3.34
C ALA A 309 -23.33 6.37 2.46
N ARG A 310 -23.74 5.91 1.28
CA ARG A 310 -22.87 5.13 0.38
C ARG A 310 -21.72 5.94 -0.21
N THR A 311 -21.83 7.27 -0.14
CA THR A 311 -20.85 8.22 -0.69
C THR A 311 -20.11 8.95 0.43
N LEU A 312 -20.80 9.52 1.41
CA LEU A 312 -20.17 10.31 2.45
C LEU A 312 -19.26 9.49 3.38
N VAL A 313 -19.57 8.21 3.63
CA VAL A 313 -18.74 7.36 4.48
C VAL A 313 -17.35 7.09 3.86
N PRO A 314 -17.23 6.61 2.60
CA PRO A 314 -15.91 6.49 1.98
C PRO A 314 -15.20 7.84 1.81
N LEU A 315 -15.91 8.94 1.54
CA LEU A 315 -15.29 10.27 1.47
C LEU A 315 -14.68 10.70 2.82
N ALA A 316 -15.38 10.47 3.93
CA ALA A 316 -14.87 10.75 5.26
C ALA A 316 -13.64 9.88 5.59
N CYS A 317 -13.70 8.57 5.26
CA CYS A 317 -12.55 7.67 5.44
C CYS A 317 -11.35 8.11 4.59
N ALA A 318 -11.59 8.56 3.35
CA ALA A 318 -10.52 9.05 2.47
C ALA A 318 -9.86 10.32 3.02
N ALA A 319 -10.66 11.29 3.49
CA ALA A 319 -10.17 12.51 4.09
C ALA A 319 -9.35 12.23 5.36
N SER A 320 -9.86 11.35 6.23
CA SER A 320 -9.17 10.92 7.45
C SER A 320 -7.85 10.19 7.16
N ALA A 321 -7.83 9.28 6.17
CA ALA A 321 -6.60 8.58 5.76
C ALA A 321 -5.56 9.51 5.10
N ALA A 322 -6.00 10.55 4.38
CA ALA A 322 -5.11 11.52 3.74
C ALA A 322 -4.53 12.55 4.72
N PHE A 323 -5.27 12.86 5.79
CA PHE A 323 -4.92 13.91 6.75
C PHE A 323 -3.47 13.86 7.28
N PRO A 324 -2.96 12.74 7.82
CA PRO A 324 -1.59 12.70 8.34
C PRO A 324 -0.53 12.99 7.26
N TYR A 325 -0.80 12.65 6.02
CA TYR A 325 0.15 12.80 4.91
C TYR A 325 0.08 14.16 4.21
N LEU A 326 -1.04 14.87 4.35
CA LEU A 326 -1.21 16.22 3.83
C LEU A 326 -0.79 17.29 4.85
N PHE A 327 -0.89 16.99 6.14
CA PHE A 327 -0.77 18.01 7.18
C PHE A 327 0.16 17.66 8.33
N LEU A 328 0.52 16.39 8.54
CA LEU A 328 1.31 15.98 9.71
C LEU A 328 2.77 15.61 9.44
N ILE A 329 3.12 15.36 8.17
CA ILE A 329 4.44 14.88 7.75
C ILE A 329 5.08 15.87 6.76
N GLY A 330 6.29 16.35 7.06
CA GLY A 330 7.02 17.34 6.25
C GLY A 330 7.79 16.79 5.04
N TYR A 331 7.32 15.69 4.45
CA TYR A 331 7.90 15.09 3.26
C TYR A 331 6.84 14.31 2.47
N ALA A 332 7.12 13.96 1.22
CA ALA A 332 6.13 13.32 0.36
C ALA A 332 6.59 12.02 -0.29
N ALA A 333 5.63 11.11 -0.42
CA ALA A 333 5.73 9.89 -1.18
C ALA A 333 4.34 9.58 -1.75
N PRO A 334 4.16 9.46 -3.08
CA PRO A 334 2.83 9.33 -3.69
C PRO A 334 2.04 8.12 -3.16
N ARG A 335 2.73 7.04 -2.76
CA ARG A 335 2.14 5.85 -2.16
C ARG A 335 1.36 6.10 -0.87
N PHE A 336 1.66 7.17 -0.13
CA PHE A 336 0.99 7.47 1.14
C PHE A 336 -0.51 7.73 0.98
N LEU A 337 -0.92 8.29 -0.16
CA LEU A 337 -2.32 8.62 -0.43
C LEU A 337 -3.10 7.47 -1.11
N LEU A 338 -2.50 6.29 -1.32
CA LEU A 338 -3.18 5.14 -1.92
C LEU A 338 -4.50 4.77 -1.22
N PRO A 339 -4.59 4.73 0.12
CA PRO A 339 -5.87 4.45 0.79
C PRO A 339 -6.95 5.49 0.48
N ALA A 340 -6.59 6.77 0.42
CA ALA A 340 -7.51 7.84 0.04
C ALA A 340 -7.97 7.67 -1.42
N TYR A 341 -7.06 7.37 -2.35
CA TYR A 341 -7.41 7.15 -3.76
C TYR A 341 -8.35 5.96 -3.94
N ALA A 342 -8.12 4.85 -3.24
CA ALA A 342 -8.99 3.67 -3.30
C ALA A 342 -10.42 3.99 -2.81
N LEU A 343 -10.53 4.71 -1.69
CA LEU A 343 -11.81 5.10 -1.12
C LEU A 343 -12.56 6.13 -1.98
N LEU A 344 -11.85 7.08 -2.59
CA LEU A 344 -12.42 8.07 -3.52
C LEU A 344 -12.90 7.45 -4.83
N ALA A 345 -12.28 6.36 -5.29
CA ALA A 345 -12.58 5.75 -6.59
C ALA A 345 -14.05 5.34 -6.74
N VAL A 346 -14.71 4.88 -5.66
CA VAL A 346 -16.11 4.45 -5.70
C VAL A 346 -17.08 5.64 -5.89
N PRO A 347 -17.08 6.69 -5.03
CA PRO A 347 -17.86 7.91 -5.27
C PRO A 347 -17.60 8.58 -6.62
N VAL A 348 -16.34 8.66 -7.04
CA VAL A 348 -15.98 9.30 -8.31
C VAL A 348 -16.51 8.48 -9.50
N ALA A 349 -16.38 7.16 -9.46
CA ALA A 349 -16.95 6.29 -10.48
C ALA A 349 -18.48 6.40 -10.56
N ASP A 350 -19.17 6.48 -9.42
CA ASP A 350 -20.63 6.63 -9.39
C ASP A 350 -21.06 7.95 -10.05
N LEU A 351 -20.37 9.05 -9.72
CA LEU A 351 -20.59 10.36 -10.33
C LEU A 351 -20.38 10.34 -11.85
N LEU A 352 -19.26 9.78 -12.32
CA LEU A 352 -18.95 9.71 -13.75
C LEU A 352 -19.97 8.86 -14.52
N VAL A 353 -20.32 7.68 -13.98
CA VAL A 353 -21.32 6.78 -14.57
C VAL A 353 -22.70 7.44 -14.60
N HIS A 354 -23.06 8.23 -13.58
CA HIS A 354 -24.28 9.00 -13.55
C HIS A 354 -24.28 10.10 -14.62
N ALA A 355 -23.19 10.85 -14.75
CA ALA A 355 -23.05 11.95 -15.70
C ALA A 355 -23.19 11.49 -17.16
N VAL A 356 -22.50 10.41 -17.56
CA VAL A 356 -22.57 9.87 -18.94
C VAL A 356 -23.91 9.18 -19.27
N ARG A 357 -24.82 9.09 -18.29
CA ARG A 357 -26.16 8.50 -18.45
C ARG A 357 -27.29 9.51 -18.25
N ALA A 358 -26.97 10.78 -18.05
CA ALA A 358 -27.97 11.82 -17.87
C ALA A 358 -28.94 11.88 -19.07
N PRO A 359 -30.22 12.25 -18.84
CA PRO A 359 -31.20 12.36 -19.92
C PRO A 359 -30.80 13.41 -20.97
N GLY A 360 -31.24 13.24 -22.21
CA GLY A 360 -30.92 14.11 -23.36
C GLY A 360 -29.80 13.57 -24.25
N ARG A 361 -30.13 13.19 -25.50
CA ARG A 361 -29.21 12.48 -26.41
C ARG A 361 -27.93 13.27 -26.74
N VAL A 362 -28.05 14.56 -27.00
CA VAL A 362 -26.91 15.43 -27.38
C VAL A 362 -25.98 15.63 -26.18
N ARG A 363 -26.51 16.10 -25.05
CA ARG A 363 -25.74 16.28 -23.80
C ARG A 363 -25.03 15.00 -23.40
N ARG A 364 -25.72 13.86 -23.44
CA ARG A 364 -25.14 12.55 -23.13
C ARG A 364 -23.95 12.21 -24.03
N ARG A 365 -24.08 12.41 -25.34
CA ARG A 365 -22.99 12.16 -26.31
C ARG A 365 -21.80 13.09 -26.05
N LEU A 366 -22.04 14.37 -25.80
CA LEU A 366 -21.00 15.34 -25.48
C LEU A 366 -20.29 14.99 -24.15
N THR A 367 -21.03 14.71 -23.08
CA THR A 367 -20.45 14.30 -21.80
C THR A 367 -19.65 13.00 -21.94
N ALA A 368 -20.16 12.02 -22.68
CA ALA A 368 -19.42 10.78 -22.93
C ALA A 368 -18.12 11.03 -23.72
N ALA A 369 -18.16 11.88 -24.75
CA ALA A 369 -16.97 12.25 -25.52
C ALA A 369 -15.93 12.97 -24.64
N LEU A 370 -16.36 13.96 -23.85
CA LEU A 370 -15.49 14.71 -22.94
C LEU A 370 -14.87 13.82 -21.86
N VAL A 371 -15.65 12.95 -21.23
CA VAL A 371 -15.15 12.00 -20.23
C VAL A 371 -14.16 11.02 -20.87
N THR A 372 -14.45 10.53 -22.09
CA THR A 372 -13.55 9.62 -22.81
C THR A 372 -12.23 10.30 -23.14
N LEU A 373 -12.27 11.53 -23.65
CA LEU A 373 -11.06 12.31 -23.96
C LEU A 373 -10.25 12.62 -22.70
N ALA A 374 -10.92 13.03 -21.61
CA ALA A 374 -10.27 13.29 -20.33
C ALA A 374 -9.62 12.03 -19.75
N LEU A 375 -10.28 10.87 -19.83
CA LEU A 375 -9.72 9.59 -19.42
C LEU A 375 -8.55 9.18 -20.31
N ALA A 376 -8.63 9.37 -21.63
CA ALA A 376 -7.51 9.06 -22.53
C ALA A 376 -6.27 9.92 -22.25
N ALA A 377 -6.47 11.22 -22.02
CA ALA A 377 -5.41 12.14 -21.61
C ALA A 377 -4.82 11.74 -20.24
N HIS A 378 -5.69 11.41 -19.27
CA HIS A 378 -5.28 10.95 -17.94
C HIS A 378 -4.44 9.67 -18.03
N LEU A 379 -4.92 8.64 -18.73
CA LEU A 379 -4.22 7.37 -18.90
C LEU A 379 -2.87 7.55 -19.59
N SER A 380 -2.80 8.44 -20.59
CA SER A 380 -1.53 8.77 -21.27
C SER A 380 -0.54 9.40 -20.29
N ALA A 381 -0.98 10.36 -19.47
CA ALA A 381 -0.15 10.96 -18.43
C ALA A 381 0.31 9.94 -17.37
N GLN A 382 -0.59 9.08 -16.88
CA GLN A 382 -0.25 8.01 -15.95
C GLN A 382 0.79 7.04 -16.54
N PHE A 383 0.61 6.65 -17.80
CA PHE A 383 1.54 5.75 -18.49
C PHE A 383 2.93 6.36 -18.66
N VAL A 384 3.01 7.64 -19.08
CA VAL A 384 4.29 8.34 -19.24
C VAL A 384 5.05 8.40 -17.90
N VAL A 385 4.37 8.76 -16.82
CA VAL A 385 4.97 8.80 -15.48
C VAL A 385 5.40 7.42 -15.03
N LEU A 386 4.55 6.39 -15.22
CA LEU A 386 4.87 5.00 -14.89
C LEU A 386 6.11 4.53 -15.64
N ALA A 387 6.13 4.66 -16.97
CA ALA A 387 7.22 4.22 -17.82
C ALA A 387 8.53 4.94 -17.49
N HIS A 388 8.49 6.23 -17.19
CA HIS A 388 9.67 6.96 -16.73
C HIS A 388 10.16 6.43 -15.37
N THR A 389 9.26 6.27 -14.40
CA THR A 389 9.58 5.82 -13.03
C THR A 389 10.14 4.41 -13.03
N VAL A 390 9.52 3.48 -13.78
CA VAL A 390 10.00 2.09 -13.95
C VAL A 390 11.39 2.07 -14.57
N ARG A 391 11.63 2.82 -15.66
CA ARG A 391 12.94 2.86 -16.31
C ARG A 391 14.03 3.37 -15.37
N ARG A 392 13.78 4.50 -14.70
CA ARG A 392 14.72 5.11 -13.74
C ARG A 392 15.02 4.18 -12.57
N THR A 393 13.99 3.55 -12.00
CA THR A 393 14.13 2.65 -10.85
C THR A 393 14.91 1.38 -11.24
N THR A 394 14.55 0.79 -12.39
CA THR A 394 15.27 -0.39 -12.92
C THR A 394 16.74 -0.08 -13.19
N ALA A 395 17.04 1.10 -13.75
CA ALA A 395 18.42 1.52 -13.99
C ALA A 395 19.20 1.68 -12.68
N ALA A 396 18.61 2.30 -11.66
CA ALA A 396 19.23 2.45 -10.34
C ALA A 396 19.51 1.10 -9.67
N HIS A 397 18.56 0.16 -9.72
CA HIS A 397 18.75 -1.16 -9.13
C HIS A 397 19.79 -2.00 -9.88
N ARG A 398 19.87 -1.86 -11.21
CA ARG A 398 20.96 -2.46 -12.01
C ARG A 398 22.32 -1.88 -11.65
N GLU A 399 22.39 -0.58 -11.34
CA GLU A 399 23.61 0.04 -10.84
C GLU A 399 24.03 -0.57 -9.50
N TRP A 400 23.10 -0.76 -8.57
CA TRP A 400 23.40 -1.43 -7.32
C TRP A 400 23.91 -2.86 -7.52
N ALA A 401 23.30 -3.63 -8.42
CA ALA A 401 23.78 -4.98 -8.76
C ALA A 401 25.21 -4.97 -9.34
N ARG A 402 25.53 -3.99 -10.21
CA ARG A 402 26.89 -3.82 -10.75
C ARG A 402 27.91 -3.43 -9.67
N THR A 403 27.52 -2.52 -8.78
CA THR A 403 28.34 -2.11 -7.63
C THR A 403 28.56 -3.27 -6.67
N ALA A 404 27.54 -4.07 -6.38
CA ALA A 404 27.66 -5.27 -5.55
C ALA A 404 28.67 -6.27 -6.15
N ALA A 405 28.59 -6.54 -7.46
CA ALA A 405 29.56 -7.39 -8.14
C ALA A 405 30.99 -6.80 -8.13
N ALA A 406 31.12 -5.47 -8.18
CA ALA A 406 32.42 -4.81 -8.02
C ALA A 406 32.99 -4.96 -6.61
N LEU A 407 32.15 -4.84 -5.58
CA LEU A 407 32.53 -5.06 -4.19
C LEU A 407 32.99 -6.51 -3.95
N HIS A 408 32.31 -7.50 -4.54
CA HIS A 408 32.75 -8.90 -4.47
C HIS A 408 34.14 -9.10 -5.11
N ARG A 409 34.42 -8.46 -6.26
CA ARG A 409 35.76 -8.49 -6.88
C ARG A 409 36.86 -7.83 -6.04
N LEU A 410 36.48 -6.90 -5.16
CA LEU A 410 37.38 -6.26 -4.20
C LEU A 410 37.53 -7.05 -2.89
N GLY A 411 36.98 -8.27 -2.80
CA GLY A 411 37.08 -9.13 -1.61
C GLY A 411 36.04 -8.84 -0.52
N VAL A 412 35.02 -8.02 -0.81
CA VAL A 412 33.94 -7.74 0.15
C VAL A 412 32.86 -8.82 0.01
N THR A 413 33.12 -10.00 0.57
CA THR A 413 32.22 -11.17 0.52
C THR A 413 31.68 -11.54 1.91
N PRO A 414 30.52 -12.21 2.02
CA PRO A 414 29.98 -12.64 3.31
C PRO A 414 30.95 -13.58 4.07
N PRO A 415 31.04 -13.47 5.42
CA PRO A 415 30.41 -12.45 6.27
C PRO A 415 31.06 -11.08 6.10
N CYS A 416 30.26 -10.04 5.83
CA CYS A 416 30.72 -8.68 5.57
C CYS A 416 29.76 -7.63 6.14
N LEU A 417 30.23 -6.38 6.26
CA LEU A 417 29.43 -5.23 6.69
C LEU A 417 29.60 -4.04 5.74
N LEU A 418 28.50 -3.49 5.26
CA LEU A 418 28.48 -2.25 4.49
C LEU A 418 27.89 -1.09 5.29
N THR A 419 28.50 0.08 5.14
CA THR A 419 28.03 1.34 5.72
C THR A 419 28.08 2.47 4.68
N GLY A 420 27.44 3.61 4.97
CA GLY A 420 27.54 4.80 4.12
C GLY A 420 26.41 4.92 3.09
N HIS A 421 26.73 5.36 1.88
CA HIS A 421 25.74 5.65 0.84
C HIS A 421 25.14 4.36 0.24
N ASP A 422 23.81 4.33 0.06
CA ASP A 422 23.07 3.18 -0.48
C ASP A 422 23.35 1.83 0.19
N TYR A 423 23.84 1.87 1.43
CA TYR A 423 24.35 0.69 2.13
C TYR A 423 23.30 -0.40 2.37
N VAL A 424 22.02 -0.04 2.57
CA VAL A 424 20.94 -1.03 2.78
C VAL A 424 20.66 -1.87 1.54
N PRO A 425 20.30 -1.27 0.36
CA PRO A 425 20.13 -2.06 -0.83
C PRO A 425 21.45 -2.74 -1.22
N LEU A 426 22.59 -2.05 -1.21
CA LEU A 426 23.86 -2.68 -1.60
C LEU A 426 24.21 -3.89 -0.72
N ALA A 427 23.96 -3.82 0.60
CA ALA A 427 24.19 -4.95 1.50
C ALA A 427 23.31 -6.15 1.16
N TYR A 428 22.04 -5.91 0.77
CA TYR A 428 21.17 -6.99 0.32
C TYR A 428 21.72 -7.66 -0.94
N TYR A 429 22.15 -6.88 -1.94
CA TYR A 429 22.66 -7.42 -3.21
C TYR A 429 24.05 -8.08 -3.06
N THR A 430 24.84 -7.71 -2.06
CA THR A 430 26.12 -8.37 -1.75
C THR A 430 25.99 -9.55 -0.78
N GLY A 431 24.84 -9.72 -0.11
CA GLY A 431 24.68 -10.66 1.01
C GLY A 431 25.34 -10.21 2.32
N CYS A 432 25.71 -8.93 2.44
CA CYS A 432 26.36 -8.37 3.62
C CYS A 432 25.35 -7.89 4.67
N ALA A 433 25.82 -7.69 5.90
CA ALA A 433 25.12 -6.88 6.90
C ALA A 433 25.17 -5.39 6.53
N SER A 434 24.20 -4.62 7.01
CA SER A 434 24.14 -3.16 6.84
C SER A 434 24.14 -2.43 8.18
N ALA A 435 24.88 -1.33 8.29
CA ALA A 435 24.84 -0.49 9.48
C ALA A 435 25.09 0.99 9.20
N ALA A 436 24.53 1.84 10.04
CA ALA A 436 24.72 3.29 10.00
C ALA A 436 24.97 3.86 11.40
N THR A 437 25.88 4.83 11.47
CA THR A 437 26.20 5.57 12.71
C THR A 437 25.33 6.80 12.92
N GLY A 438 24.49 7.16 11.94
CA GLY A 438 23.70 8.38 11.96
C GLY A 438 22.54 8.32 10.96
N GLY A 439 21.70 9.35 10.97
CA GLY A 439 20.49 9.40 10.15
C GLY A 439 19.34 8.56 10.71
N HIS A 440 18.34 8.31 9.87
CA HIS A 440 17.07 7.69 10.26
C HIS A 440 17.16 6.19 10.56
N ASP A 441 18.20 5.53 10.07
CA ASP A 441 18.44 4.10 10.25
C ASP A 441 19.72 3.86 11.12
N ALA A 442 20.08 4.83 11.97
CA ALA A 442 21.23 4.71 12.88
C ALA A 442 21.02 3.55 13.86
N ASN A 443 21.94 2.57 13.82
CA ASN A 443 21.84 1.32 14.58
C ASN A 443 23.17 0.86 15.18
N THR A 444 24.26 1.60 14.97
CA THR A 444 25.59 1.24 15.44
C THR A 444 26.44 2.46 15.76
N THR A 445 27.67 2.24 16.26
CA THR A 445 28.65 3.29 16.54
C THR A 445 29.92 3.10 15.72
N ALA A 446 30.70 4.18 15.55
CA ALA A 446 32.00 4.12 14.88
C ALA A 446 32.94 3.09 15.53
N ALA A 447 32.95 3.05 16.87
CA ALA A 447 33.74 2.06 17.62
C ALA A 447 33.29 0.63 17.33
N ALA A 448 31.98 0.36 17.23
CA ALA A 448 31.46 -0.96 16.90
C ALA A 448 31.83 -1.39 15.47
N ILE A 449 31.80 -0.47 14.51
CA ILE A 449 32.26 -0.70 13.14
C ILE A 449 33.77 -1.05 13.13
N GLY A 450 34.59 -0.27 13.84
CA GLY A 450 36.02 -0.53 13.97
C GLY A 450 36.34 -1.87 14.65
N ARG A 451 35.48 -2.35 15.56
CA ARG A 451 35.57 -3.71 16.11
C ARG A 451 35.22 -4.77 15.06
N ALA A 452 34.15 -4.56 14.30
CA ALA A 452 33.74 -5.48 13.24
C ALA A 452 34.80 -5.61 12.12
N ALA A 453 35.51 -4.52 11.82
CA ALA A 453 36.60 -4.51 10.85
C ALA A 453 37.75 -5.48 11.20
N ARG A 454 37.92 -5.83 12.48
CA ARG A 454 38.97 -6.77 12.91
C ARG A 454 38.60 -8.25 12.74
N SER A 455 37.35 -8.56 12.40
CA SER A 455 36.88 -9.96 12.34
C SER A 455 36.15 -10.30 11.04
N ARG A 456 35.86 -9.32 10.18
CA ARG A 456 35.19 -9.52 8.90
C ARG A 456 35.44 -8.36 7.95
N SER A 457 35.20 -8.57 6.66
CA SER A 457 35.33 -7.52 5.64
C SER A 457 34.33 -6.39 5.90
N VAL A 458 34.82 -5.14 5.95
CA VAL A 458 33.99 -3.95 6.12
C VAL A 458 34.31 -2.94 5.03
N ALA A 459 33.27 -2.39 4.40
CA ALA A 459 33.41 -1.32 3.42
C ALA A 459 32.49 -0.14 3.75
N ALA A 460 33.07 1.06 3.80
CA ALA A 460 32.34 2.31 3.89
C ALA A 460 32.19 2.93 2.50
N LEU A 461 30.94 3.08 2.06
CA LEU A 461 30.60 3.53 0.72
C LEU A 461 30.32 5.03 0.72
N VAL A 462 30.91 5.76 -0.23
CA VAL A 462 30.65 7.18 -0.43
C VAL A 462 30.35 7.49 -1.90
N PRO A 463 29.49 8.49 -2.18
CA PRO A 463 29.28 8.96 -3.54
C PRO A 463 30.55 9.60 -4.10
N PRO A 464 30.64 9.78 -5.44
CA PRO A 464 31.70 10.57 -6.07
C PRO A 464 31.88 11.94 -5.41
N GLY A 465 33.13 12.30 -5.10
CA GLY A 465 33.45 13.57 -4.43
C GLY A 465 33.05 13.63 -2.95
N GLY A 466 32.48 12.56 -2.38
CA GLY A 466 32.15 12.46 -0.97
C GLY A 466 33.38 12.17 -0.11
N THR A 467 33.39 12.69 1.12
CA THR A 467 34.42 12.40 2.11
C THR A 467 34.07 11.18 2.96
N PRO A 468 35.01 10.26 3.21
CA PRO A 468 34.76 9.13 4.11
C PRO A 468 34.49 9.60 5.54
N PRO A 469 33.69 8.86 6.32
CA PRO A 469 33.51 9.13 7.73
C PRO A 469 34.85 9.00 8.47
N ALA A 470 34.99 9.70 9.60
CA ALA A 470 36.25 9.79 10.34
C ALA A 470 36.91 8.42 10.62
N TYR A 471 36.11 7.41 10.96
CA TYR A 471 36.60 6.06 11.26
C TYR A 471 37.14 5.28 10.05
N ALA A 472 36.85 5.73 8.82
CA ALA A 472 37.25 5.08 7.57
C ALA A 472 38.28 5.91 6.77
N ARG A 473 38.79 7.02 7.32
CA ARG A 473 39.74 7.90 6.60
C ARG A 473 41.07 7.22 6.27
N SER A 474 41.50 6.27 7.11
CA SER A 474 42.74 5.51 6.92
C SER A 474 42.55 4.21 6.13
N TRP A 475 41.32 3.92 5.68
CA TRP A 475 41.00 2.70 4.96
C TRP A 475 41.37 2.83 3.47
N THR A 476 41.66 1.70 2.83
CA THR A 476 42.12 1.69 1.44
C THR A 476 40.98 2.07 0.49
N PRO A 477 41.08 3.17 -0.27
CA PRO A 477 40.04 3.55 -1.22
C PRO A 477 40.12 2.66 -2.47
N ALA A 478 38.97 2.17 -2.92
CA ALA A 478 38.82 1.42 -4.15
C ALA A 478 37.54 1.83 -4.89
N ARG A 479 37.54 1.74 -6.22
CA ARG A 479 36.36 2.06 -7.02
C ARG A 479 35.41 0.87 -7.10
N ALA A 480 34.16 1.07 -6.70
CA ALA A 480 33.09 0.08 -6.81
C ALA A 480 31.96 0.66 -7.67
N GLY A 481 32.06 0.47 -8.99
CA GLY A 481 31.13 1.08 -9.94
C GLY A 481 31.21 2.61 -9.94
N ALA A 482 30.07 3.26 -9.71
CA ALA A 482 30.00 4.70 -9.53
C ALA A 482 30.39 5.19 -8.12
N LEU A 483 30.60 4.29 -7.14
CA LEU A 483 30.93 4.67 -5.77
C LEU A 483 32.42 4.50 -5.47
N LEU A 484 32.88 5.18 -4.42
CA LEU A 484 34.15 4.90 -3.76
C LEU A 484 33.88 4.05 -2.52
N ALA A 485 34.54 2.89 -2.44
CA ALA A 485 34.51 2.01 -1.30
C ALA A 485 35.82 2.16 -0.52
N TYR A 486 35.72 2.52 0.75
CA TYR A 486 36.84 2.52 1.67
C TYR A 486 36.86 1.17 2.37
N LEU A 487 37.88 0.36 2.10
CA LEU A 487 38.00 -1.01 2.58
C LEU A 487 38.81 -1.02 3.87
N ALA A 488 38.21 -1.52 4.94
CA ALA A 488 38.94 -1.70 6.19
C ALA A 488 40.14 -2.63 5.97
N PRO A 489 41.27 -2.38 6.64
CA PRO A 489 42.34 -3.38 6.69
C PRO A 489 41.72 -4.68 7.20
N GLY A 490 41.82 -5.73 6.38
CA GLY A 490 41.20 -7.02 6.67
C GLY A 490 41.69 -7.60 8.00
N PRO A 491 41.03 -8.66 8.49
CA PRO A 491 41.56 -9.44 9.60
C PRO A 491 42.97 -9.98 9.31
#